data_AF-A0A0F5MMN6-F1
#
_entry.id   AF-A0A0F5MMN6-F1
#
_cell.length_a   1.000
_cell.length_b   1.000
_cell.length_c   1.000
_cell.angle_alpha   90.00
_cell.angle_beta   90.00
_cell.angle_gamma   90.00
#
_symmetry.space_group_name_H-M   'P 1'
#
loop_
_entity.id
_entity.type
_entity.pdbx_description
1 polymer ?
#
loop_
_entity_poly.entity_id
_entity_poly.type
_entity_poly.pdbx_seq_one_letter_code
_entity_poly.pdbx_strand_id
1 'polypeptide(L)'
;MSRINIEIPNEDHQKLKILAAVSSTSIKDLVLSAIKEKIYVQLDQKPNELTLKAFAEVDSCIGLTTHQSITDLFEDLGLSNAEKY
;
A
#
# COMPACT_ATOMS: atom_id res chain seq x y z
N MET A 1 24.44 13.93 9.66
CA MET A 1 24.17 12.53 9.27
C MET A 1 23.67 11.79 10.49
N SER A 2 22.53 11.11 10.37
CA SER A 2 22.01 10.24 11.43
C SER A 2 22.55 8.83 11.23
N ARG A 3 22.85 8.12 12.33
CA ARG A 3 23.36 6.74 12.32
C ARG A 3 22.31 5.81 12.90
N ILE A 4 22.11 4.67 12.24
CA ILE A 4 21.25 3.58 12.72
C ILE A 4 22.14 2.37 12.93
N ASN A 5 22.01 1.73 14.09
CA ASN A 5 22.60 0.43 14.38
C ASN A 5 21.46 -0.59 14.45
N ILE A 6 21.65 -1.73 13.79
CA ILE A 6 20.66 -2.82 13.75
C ILE A 6 21.40 -4.09 14.15
N GLU A 7 20.89 -4.75 15.18
CA GLU A 7 21.38 -6.07 15.56
C GLU A 7 20.64 -7.13 14.74
N ILE A 8 21.40 -8.01 14.09
CA ILE A 8 20.87 -9.08 13.25
C ILE A 8 21.59 -10.39 13.56
N PRO A 9 20.89 -11.54 13.55
CA PRO A 9 21.54 -12.83 13.63
C PRO A 9 22.58 -13.01 12.51
N ASN A 10 23.66 -13.73 12.81
CA ASN A 10 24.76 -13.90 11.86
C ASN A 10 24.30 -14.60 10.56
N GLU A 11 23.35 -15.53 10.66
CA GLU A 11 22.78 -16.21 9.50
C GLU A 11 22.09 -15.24 8.53
N ASP A 12 21.29 -14.31 9.06
CA ASP A 12 20.58 -13.33 8.23
C ASP A 12 21.52 -12.26 7.67
N HIS A 13 22.59 -11.91 8.41
CA HIS A 13 23.64 -11.05 7.89
C HIS A 13 24.35 -11.67 6.67
N GLN A 14 24.58 -12.99 6.65
CA GLN A 14 25.14 -13.67 5.49
C GLN A 14 24.18 -13.67 4.30
N LYS A 15 22.87 -13.89 4.53
CA LYS A 15 21.86 -13.79 3.47
C LYS A 15 21.82 -12.39 2.87
N LEU A 16 21.89 -11.33 3.70
CA LEU A 16 21.96 -9.95 3.24
C LEU A 16 23.20 -9.67 2.39
N LYS A 17 24.36 -10.21 2.76
CA LYS A 17 25.59 -10.12 1.94
C LYS A 17 25.40 -10.72 0.56
N ILE A 18 24.83 -11.93 0.50
CA ILE A 18 24.57 -12.63 -0.76
C ILE A 18 23.59 -11.81 -1.62
N LEU A 19 22.49 -11.34 -1.03
CA LEU A 19 21.49 -10.52 -1.74
C LEU A 19 22.08 -9.22 -2.29
N ALA A 20 22.92 -8.55 -1.51
CA ALA A 20 23.62 -7.34 -1.91
C ALA A 20 24.58 -7.62 -3.09
N ALA A 21 25.34 -8.72 -3.04
CA ALA A 21 26.23 -9.13 -4.11
C ALA A 21 25.47 -9.47 -5.41
N VAL A 22 24.37 -10.24 -5.31
CA VAL A 22 23.52 -10.57 -6.47
C VAL A 22 22.93 -9.31 -7.10
N SER A 23 22.51 -8.35 -6.27
CA SER A 23 21.92 -7.10 -6.72
C SER A 23 22.96 -6.03 -7.10
N SER A 24 24.26 -6.37 -7.11
CA SER A 24 25.37 -5.44 -7.37
C SER A 24 25.30 -4.14 -6.56
N THR A 25 24.86 -4.23 -5.30
CA THR A 25 24.65 -3.08 -4.42
C THR A 25 25.34 -3.30 -3.06
N SER A 26 25.43 -2.25 -2.26
CA SER A 26 25.94 -2.39 -0.89
C SER A 26 24.83 -2.86 0.05
N ILE A 27 25.18 -3.55 1.14
CA ILE A 27 24.21 -3.92 2.20
C ILE A 27 23.49 -2.68 2.72
N LYS A 28 24.22 -1.56 2.85
CA LYS A 28 23.68 -0.28 3.29
C LYS A 28 22.57 0.18 2.35
N ASP A 29 22.82 0.18 1.05
CA ASP A 29 21.85 0.67 0.06
C ASP A 29 20.65 -0.27 -0.06
N LEU A 30 20.88 -1.58 0.06
CA LEU A 30 19.82 -2.58 0.11
C LEU A 30 18.90 -2.37 1.32
N VAL A 31 19.47 -2.20 2.51
CA VAL A 31 18.71 -1.93 3.75
C VAL A 31 17.97 -0.60 3.66
N LEU A 32 18.62 0.46 3.14
CA LEU A 32 17.96 1.75 2.95
C LEU A 32 16.82 1.68 1.93
N SER A 33 16.96 0.90 0.87
CA SER A 33 15.90 0.67 -0.11
C SER A 33 14.71 -0.03 0.53
N ALA A 34 14.95 -1.09 1.31
CA ALA A 34 13.88 -1.82 2.01
C ALA A 34 13.16 -0.96 3.05
N ILE A 35 13.91 -0.12 3.79
CA ILE A 35 13.32 0.83 4.75
C ILE A 35 12.49 1.87 4.01
N LYS A 36 13.00 2.45 2.92
CA LYS A 36 12.26 3.42 2.10
C LYS A 36 10.99 2.78 1.56
N GLU A 37 11.09 1.57 1.02
CA GLU A 37 9.95 0.80 0.58
C GLU A 37 8.96 0.69 1.74
N LYS A 38 9.28 0.09 2.88
CA LYS A 38 8.30 -0.03 3.99
C LYS A 38 7.75 1.29 4.55
N ILE A 39 8.50 2.39 4.51
CA ILE A 39 8.01 3.71 4.96
C ILE A 39 7.06 4.34 3.95
N TYR A 40 7.39 4.29 2.65
CA TYR A 40 6.59 4.91 1.58
C TYR A 40 5.49 3.97 1.07
N VAL A 41 5.71 2.67 1.17
CA VAL A 41 4.85 1.57 0.76
C VAL A 41 4.12 1.06 1.99
N GLN A 42 3.03 1.76 2.32
CA GLN A 42 1.89 1.18 3.04
C GLN A 42 1.11 0.19 2.14
N LEU A 43 1.70 -0.42 1.10
CA LEU A 43 0.97 -1.12 0.02
C LEU A 43 0.67 -2.59 0.29
N ASP A 44 1.00 -3.13 1.47
CA ASP A 44 0.54 -4.47 1.88
C ASP A 44 -0.64 -4.36 2.85
N GLN A 45 -1.45 -3.31 2.69
CA GLN A 45 -2.77 -3.24 3.31
C GLN A 45 -3.66 -4.27 2.61
N LYS A 46 -3.61 -5.51 3.11
CA LYS A 46 -4.70 -6.45 2.86
C LYS A 46 -6.01 -5.71 3.18
N PRO A 47 -7.03 -5.83 2.31
CA PRO A 47 -8.33 -5.25 2.58
C PRO A 47 -8.75 -5.64 4.00
N ASN A 48 -9.14 -4.64 4.80
CA ASN A 48 -9.65 -4.92 6.13
C ASN A 48 -10.98 -5.67 6.04
N GLU A 49 -11.47 -6.20 7.17
CA GLU A 49 -12.69 -7.02 7.17
C GLU A 49 -13.90 -6.29 6.57
N LEU A 50 -13.99 -4.97 6.74
CA LEU A 50 -15.07 -4.16 6.16
C LEU A 50 -14.98 -4.13 4.63
N THR A 51 -13.79 -3.94 4.08
CA THR A 51 -13.60 -3.94 2.62
C THR A 51 -13.87 -5.32 2.02
N LEU A 52 -13.43 -6.40 2.68
CA LEU A 52 -13.72 -7.77 2.22
C LEU A 52 -15.22 -8.06 2.24
N LYS A 53 -15.92 -7.59 3.28
CA LYS A 53 -17.37 -7.72 3.37
C LYS A 53 -18.07 -6.97 2.25
N ALA A 54 -17.64 -5.75 1.94
CA ALA A 54 -18.19 -4.97 0.83
C ALA A 54 -18.01 -5.69 -0.52
N PHE A 55 -16.87 -6.34 -0.76
CA PHE A 55 -16.67 -7.16 -1.97
C PHE A 55 -17.65 -8.34 -2.03
N ALA A 56 -17.86 -9.05 -0.92
CA ALA A 56 -18.81 -10.18 -0.88
C ALA A 56 -20.27 -9.73 -1.10
N GLU A 57 -20.63 -8.54 -0.59
CA GLU A 57 -21.95 -7.94 -0.82
C GLU A 57 -22.13 -7.55 -2.29
N VAL A 58 -21.12 -6.94 -2.92
CA VAL A 58 -21.10 -6.61 -4.34
C VAL A 58 -21.25 -7.86 -5.22
N ASP A 59 -20.50 -8.93 -4.94
CA ASP A 59 -20.58 -10.20 -5.66
C ASP A 59 -21.98 -10.84 -5.56
N SER A 60 -22.70 -10.54 -4.49
CA SER A 60 -24.08 -11.00 -4.25
C SER A 60 -25.14 -10.00 -4.75
N CYS A 61 -24.76 -8.93 -5.44
CA CYS A 61 -25.62 -7.82 -5.86
C CYS A 61 -26.37 -7.13 -4.71
N ILE A 62 -25.80 -7.13 -3.50
CA ILE A 62 -26.37 -6.49 -2.32
C ILE A 62 -25.71 -5.12 -2.15
N GLY A 63 -26.52 -4.08 -1.91
CA GLY A 63 -26.02 -2.73 -1.64
C GLY A 63 -25.52 -1.95 -2.86
N LEU A 64 -25.81 -2.43 -4.08
CA LEU A 64 -25.51 -1.71 -5.33
C LEU A 64 -26.61 -0.68 -5.63
N THR A 65 -26.20 0.56 -5.91
CA THR A 65 -27.07 1.61 -6.47
C THR A 65 -26.79 1.73 -7.97
N THR A 66 -27.80 2.14 -8.73
CA THR A 66 -27.68 2.37 -10.17
C THR A 66 -28.04 3.80 -10.48
N HIS A 67 -27.19 4.47 -11.25
CA HIS A 67 -27.37 5.86 -11.63
C HIS A 67 -27.44 5.97 -13.15
N GLN A 68 -28.26 6.90 -13.64
CA GLN A 68 -28.48 7.06 -15.08
C GLN A 68 -27.41 7.95 -15.74
N SER A 69 -26.68 8.72 -14.95
CA SER A 69 -25.62 9.62 -15.42
C SER A 69 -24.57 9.85 -14.35
N ILE A 70 -23.42 10.38 -14.75
CA ILE A 70 -22.34 10.77 -13.82
C ILE A 70 -22.81 11.90 -12.89
N THR A 71 -23.65 12.81 -13.38
CA THR A 71 -24.21 13.91 -12.59
C THR A 71 -25.08 13.39 -11.45
N ASP A 72 -25.97 12.43 -11.74
CA ASP A 72 -26.83 11.75 -10.78
C ASP A 72 -26.02 11.00 -9.70
N LEU A 73 -24.93 10.34 -10.09
CA LEU A 73 -23.98 9.73 -9.15
C LEU A 73 -23.33 10.78 -8.23
N PHE A 74 -22.89 11.92 -8.77
CA PHE A 74 -22.26 12.97 -7.97
C PHE A 74 -23.24 13.68 -7.04
N GLU A 75 -24.51 13.80 -7.41
CA GLU A 75 -25.55 14.30 -6.53
C GLU A 75 -25.80 13.35 -5.36
N ASP A 76 -25.92 12.04 -5.60
CA ASP A 76 -26.12 11.03 -4.56
C ASP A 76 -24.92 10.93 -3.60
N LEU A 77 -23.70 11.10 -4.12
CA LEU A 77 -22.47 11.18 -3.32
C LEU A 77 -22.28 12.53 -2.61
N GLY A 78 -23.15 13.52 -2.84
CA GLY A 78 -23.05 14.86 -2.24
C GLY A 78 -21.89 15.72 -2.77
N LEU A 79 -21.38 15.41 -3.98
CA LEU A 79 -20.22 16.05 -4.61
C LEU A 79 -20.59 17.15 -5.62
N SER A 80 -21.88 17.43 -5.80
CA SER A 80 -22.43 18.37 -6.79
C SER A 80 -22.08 19.86 -6.59
N ASN A 81 -21.35 20.23 -5.54
CA ASN A 81 -20.89 21.60 -5.27
C ASN A 81 -19.40 21.87 -5.61
N ALA A 82 -18.70 20.94 -6.26
CA ALA A 82 -17.27 21.09 -6.56
C ALA A 82 -16.93 22.12 -7.66
N GLU A 83 -17.91 22.77 -8.29
CA GLU A 83 -17.70 23.85 -9.28
C GLU A 83 -17.47 25.26 -8.66
N LYS A 84 -17.15 25.35 -7.36
CA LYS A 84 -16.84 26.62 -6.69
C LYS A 84 -15.41 26.71 -6.15
N TYR A 85 -14.39 26.34 -6.92
CA TYR A 85 -13.01 26.80 -6.70
C TYR A 85 -12.23 26.92 -8.00
#